data_AF-A0A1I2HBZ1-F1
#
_entry.id   AF-A0A1I2HBZ1-F1
#
_cell.length_a   1.000
_cell.length_b   1.000
_cell.length_c   1.000
_cell.angle_alpha   90.00
_cell.angle_beta   90.00
_cell.angle_gamma   90.00
#
_symmetry.space_group_name_H-M   'P 1'
#
loop_
_entity.id
_entity.type
_entity.pdbx_description
1 polymer ?
#
loop_
_entity_poly.entity_id
_entity_poly.type
_entity_poly.pdbx_seq_one_letter_code
_entity_poly.pdbx_strand_id
1 'polypeptide(L)'
;MTCKKTTPLRERMIEDMRIHGMGDKAQKAHIRAIKHFAAFLKRSPHTAAPDDLRAYQLHMTDTEVTPPTFNARIMALRFLFGTTCDREEMKRYMQFRTQPRRLPTVLSIEEVAEVIAAAPGPGLKYRAALSISYGAGLRASEVCSLKVSDIDSDRMLIHVDEGKGGKDRKVMLSPDLLDLLST
;
A
#
# COMPACT_ATOMS: atom_id res chain seq x y z
N MET A 1 26.23 7.18 9.63
CA MET A 1 25.76 6.17 8.67
C MET A 1 25.97 4.78 9.28
N THR A 2 24.98 4.24 9.99
CA THR A 2 25.06 2.88 10.52
C THR A 2 24.71 1.90 9.41
N CYS A 3 25.73 1.25 8.86
CA CYS A 3 25.57 0.11 7.96
C CYS A 3 24.82 -0.99 8.73
N LYS A 4 23.49 -1.05 8.57
CA LYS A 4 22.68 -2.12 9.16
C LYS A 4 23.14 -3.41 8.50
N LYS A 5 23.93 -4.22 9.23
CA LYS A 5 24.26 -5.60 8.86
C LYS A 5 22.95 -6.30 8.47
N THR A 6 22.77 -6.49 7.17
CA THR A 6 21.61 -7.18 6.63
C THR A 6 21.97 -8.67 6.64
N THR A 7 21.03 -9.53 7.01
CA THR A 7 21.31 -10.96 7.04
C THR A 7 21.36 -11.50 5.61
N PRO A 8 22.16 -12.54 5.32
CA PRO A 8 22.23 -13.13 3.97
C PRO A 8 20.85 -13.54 3.43
N LEU A 9 19.99 -14.10 4.30
CA LEU A 9 18.61 -14.45 3.94
C LEU A 9 17.80 -13.23 3.50
N ARG A 10 17.98 -12.09 4.16
CA ARG A 10 17.25 -10.87 3.85
C ARG A 10 17.76 -10.22 2.56
N GLU A 11 19.05 -10.28 2.29
CA GLU A 11 19.64 -9.84 1.02
C GLU A 11 19.08 -10.66 -0.14
N ARG A 12 19.16 -12.00 -0.04
CA ARG A 12 18.58 -12.91 -1.04
C ARG A 12 17.10 -12.65 -1.30
N MET A 13 16.29 -12.51 -0.25
CA MET A 13 14.87 -12.21 -0.41
C MET A 13 14.62 -10.86 -1.10
N ILE A 14 15.46 -9.84 -0.87
CA ILE A 14 15.36 -8.55 -1.56
C ILE A 14 15.70 -8.70 -3.04
N GLU A 15 16.74 -9.45 -3.37
CA GLU A 15 17.12 -9.78 -4.75
C GLU A 15 15.97 -10.53 -5.46
N ASP A 16 15.41 -11.56 -4.83
CA ASP A 16 14.28 -12.32 -5.38
C ASP A 16 13.08 -11.41 -5.66
N MET A 17 12.74 -10.52 -4.72
CA MET A 17 11.63 -9.57 -4.92
C MET A 17 11.90 -8.58 -6.06
N ARG A 18 13.16 -8.15 -6.25
CA ARG A 18 13.55 -7.29 -7.37
C ARG A 18 13.44 -8.02 -8.71
N ILE A 19 13.88 -9.27 -8.77
CA ILE A 19 13.74 -10.13 -9.97
C ILE A 19 12.27 -10.27 -10.36
N HIS A 20 11.37 -10.37 -9.37
CA HIS A 20 9.91 -10.43 -9.58
C HIS A 20 9.25 -9.07 -9.87
N GLY A 21 10.02 -7.98 -10.03
CA GLY A 21 9.49 -6.65 -10.33
C GLY A 21 8.66 -6.04 -9.20
N MET A 22 8.85 -6.48 -7.96
CA MET A 22 8.07 -6.00 -6.82
C MET A 22 8.48 -4.57 -6.44
N GLY A 23 7.50 -3.66 -6.35
CA GLY A 23 7.77 -2.26 -5.95
C GLY A 23 8.20 -2.09 -4.49
N ASP A 24 8.88 -0.99 -4.18
CA ASP A 24 9.50 -0.69 -2.88
C ASP A 24 8.56 -0.83 -1.68
N LYS A 25 7.31 -0.37 -1.81
CA LYS A 25 6.31 -0.46 -0.74
C LYS A 25 6.00 -1.92 -0.40
N ALA A 26 5.85 -2.77 -1.42
CA ALA A 26 5.60 -4.19 -1.26
C ALA A 26 6.83 -4.90 -0.69
N GLN A 27 8.04 -4.59 -1.18
CA GLN A 27 9.28 -5.13 -0.60
C GLN A 27 9.39 -4.81 0.90
N LYS A 28 9.17 -3.54 1.29
CA LYS A 28 9.20 -3.12 2.70
C LYS A 28 8.15 -3.84 3.53
N ALA A 29 6.95 -4.07 3.00
CA ALA A 29 5.88 -4.81 3.68
C ALA A 29 6.26 -6.28 3.90
N HIS A 30 6.80 -6.95 2.88
CA HIS A 30 7.29 -8.33 2.99
C HIS A 30 8.40 -8.46 4.04
N ILE A 31 9.42 -7.59 3.98
CA ILE A 31 10.49 -7.59 4.98
C ILE A 31 9.96 -7.36 6.39
N ARG A 32 8.99 -6.45 6.57
CA ARG A 32 8.38 -6.21 7.89
C ARG A 32 7.64 -7.45 8.40
N ALA A 33 6.88 -8.12 7.54
CA ALA A 33 6.21 -9.37 7.89
C ALA A 33 7.20 -10.46 8.32
N ILE A 34 8.29 -10.66 7.57
CA ILE A 34 9.33 -11.63 7.92
C ILE A 34 10.04 -11.26 9.23
N LYS A 35 10.21 -9.97 9.53
CA LYS A 35 10.73 -9.53 10.85
C LYS A 35 9.80 -9.91 12.00
N HIS A 36 8.48 -9.74 11.84
CA HIS A 36 7.53 -10.18 12.86
C HIS A 36 7.57 -11.69 13.07
N PHE A 37 7.70 -12.46 11.99
CA PHE A 37 7.84 -13.92 12.09
C PHE A 37 9.16 -14.34 12.75
N ALA A 38 10.28 -13.70 12.38
CA ALA A 38 11.57 -13.95 13.01
C ALA A 38 11.56 -13.63 14.50
N ALA A 39 10.90 -12.55 14.90
CA ALA A 39 10.75 -12.16 16.31
C ALA A 39 9.94 -13.19 17.11
N PHE A 40 8.89 -13.75 16.51
CA PHE A 40 8.13 -14.86 17.10
C PHE A 40 8.98 -16.13 17.24
N LEU A 41 9.70 -16.50 16.16
CA LEU A 41 10.46 -17.74 16.08
C LEU A 41 11.75 -17.72 16.92
N LYS A 42 12.31 -16.52 17.18
CA LYS A 42 13.59 -16.29 17.89
C LYS A 42 14.82 -16.97 17.26
N ARG A 43 14.70 -17.40 16.00
CA ARG A 43 15.78 -17.96 15.17
C ARG A 43 15.52 -17.59 13.70
N SER A 44 16.44 -17.98 12.83
CA SER A 44 16.36 -17.63 11.41
C SER A 44 15.10 -18.23 10.75
N PRO A 45 14.26 -17.43 10.07
CA PRO A 45 12.99 -17.88 9.47
C PRO A 45 13.08 -19.09 8.55
N HIS A 46 14.18 -19.26 7.80
CA HIS A 46 14.35 -20.37 6.87
C HIS A 46 14.38 -21.75 7.57
N THR A 47 14.71 -21.78 8.87
CA THR A 47 14.77 -23.01 9.67
C THR A 47 13.40 -23.47 10.17
N ALA A 48 12.33 -22.72 9.91
CA ALA A 48 11.00 -23.07 10.40
C ALA A 48 10.52 -24.43 9.84
N ALA A 49 9.88 -25.19 10.70
CA ALA A 49 9.14 -26.40 10.41
C ALA A 49 7.64 -26.07 10.20
N PRO A 50 6.85 -27.01 9.68
CA PRO A 50 5.41 -26.82 9.52
C PRO A 50 4.68 -26.42 10.81
N ASP A 51 5.06 -27.00 11.94
CA ASP A 51 4.43 -26.69 13.24
C ASP A 51 4.72 -25.26 13.70
N ASP A 52 5.86 -24.68 13.33
CA ASP A 52 6.14 -23.26 13.61
C ASP A 52 5.19 -22.33 12.84
N LEU A 53 4.82 -22.70 11.60
CA LEU A 53 3.85 -21.94 10.80
C LEU A 53 2.46 -22.02 11.40
N ARG A 54 2.07 -23.20 11.90
CA ARG A 54 0.82 -23.38 12.63
C ARG A 54 0.81 -22.54 13.91
N ALA A 55 1.87 -22.63 14.72
CA ALA A 55 2.01 -21.87 15.95
C ALA A 55 1.99 -20.36 15.70
N TYR A 56 2.62 -19.88 14.63
CA TYR A 56 2.59 -18.45 14.30
C TYR A 56 1.21 -17.96 13.87
N GLN A 57 0.46 -18.76 13.11
CA GLN A 57 -0.91 -18.43 12.74
C GLN A 57 -1.84 -18.39 13.96
N LEU A 58 -1.68 -19.32 14.90
CA LEU A 58 -2.38 -19.29 16.19
C LEU A 58 -2.00 -18.04 16.98
N HIS A 59 -0.71 -17.74 17.13
CA HIS A 59 -0.26 -16.52 17.79
C HIS A 59 -0.87 -15.24 17.18
N MET A 60 -0.92 -15.14 15.84
CA MET A 60 -1.60 -14.01 15.18
C MET A 60 -3.11 -13.99 15.41
N THR A 61 -3.72 -15.14 15.67
CA THR A 61 -5.14 -15.26 16.04
C THR A 61 -5.36 -14.74 17.45
N ASP A 62 -4.57 -15.22 18.40
CA ASP A 62 -4.69 -14.92 19.83
C ASP A 62 -4.35 -13.45 20.14
N THR A 63 -3.51 -12.83 19.31
CA THR A 63 -3.17 -11.40 19.38
C THR A 63 -4.08 -10.52 18.52
N GLU A 64 -5.19 -11.07 18.02
CA GLU A 64 -6.24 -10.37 17.28
C GLU A 64 -5.72 -9.57 16.06
N VAL A 65 -4.73 -10.11 15.35
CA VAL A 65 -4.23 -9.50 14.12
C VAL A 65 -5.36 -9.44 13.09
N THR A 66 -5.59 -8.25 12.54
CA THR A 66 -6.65 -8.02 11.56
C THR A 66 -6.47 -8.92 10.32
N PRO A 67 -7.55 -9.41 9.69
CA PRO A 67 -7.45 -10.29 8.51
C PRO A 67 -6.57 -9.74 7.37
N PRO A 68 -6.57 -8.44 7.03
CA PRO A 68 -5.67 -7.90 6.00
C PRO A 68 -4.20 -8.02 6.40
N THR A 69 -3.87 -7.73 7.67
CA THR A 69 -2.50 -7.85 8.19
C THR A 69 -2.06 -9.31 8.26
N PHE A 70 -2.95 -10.20 8.68
CA PHE A 70 -2.73 -11.65 8.70
C PHE A 70 -2.38 -12.14 7.29
N ASN A 71 -3.23 -11.83 6.30
CA ASN A 71 -3.02 -12.26 4.92
C ASN A 71 -1.76 -11.67 4.30
N ALA A 72 -1.42 -10.41 4.59
CA ALA A 72 -0.18 -9.80 4.13
C ALA A 72 1.05 -10.53 4.71
N ARG A 73 1.00 -10.95 5.97
CA ARG A 73 2.07 -11.76 6.58
C ARG A 73 2.15 -13.15 5.95
N ILE A 74 1.02 -13.80 5.71
CA ILE A 74 0.96 -15.09 5.00
C ILE A 74 1.55 -14.98 3.60
N MET A 75 1.26 -13.90 2.86
CA MET A 75 1.86 -13.68 1.53
C MET A 75 3.37 -13.55 1.57
N ALA A 76 3.89 -12.81 2.55
CA ALA A 76 5.33 -12.71 2.75
C ALA A 76 5.98 -14.06 3.08
N LEU A 77 5.33 -14.88 3.92
CA LEU A 77 5.81 -16.23 4.25
C LEU A 77 5.77 -17.16 3.03
N ARG A 78 4.68 -17.15 2.25
CA ARG A 78 4.60 -17.95 1.02
C ARG A 78 5.69 -17.56 0.01
N PHE A 79 6.02 -16.27 -0.09
CA PHE A 79 7.13 -15.79 -0.91
C PHE A 79 8.48 -16.26 -0.37
N LEU A 80 8.74 -16.05 0.92
CA LEU A 80 9.99 -16.48 1.56
C LEU A 80 10.23 -17.99 1.36
N PHE A 81 9.25 -18.83 1.68
CA PHE A 81 9.44 -20.27 1.59
C PHE A 81 9.43 -20.77 0.16
N GLY A 82 8.46 -20.37 -0.67
CA GLY A 82 8.35 -20.87 -2.03
C GLY A 82 9.42 -20.33 -2.99
N THR A 83 9.80 -19.06 -2.86
CA THR A 83 10.72 -18.42 -3.81
C THR A 83 12.14 -18.37 -3.25
N THR A 84 12.33 -17.83 -2.04
CA THR A 84 13.68 -17.61 -1.50
C THR A 84 14.33 -18.87 -0.94
N CYS A 85 13.56 -19.75 -0.29
CA CYS A 85 14.06 -20.96 0.33
C CYS A 85 13.87 -22.23 -0.53
N ASP A 86 13.18 -22.14 -1.66
CA ASP A 86 12.84 -23.27 -2.54
C ASP A 86 12.10 -24.42 -1.80
N ARG A 87 11.12 -24.05 -0.97
CA ARG A 87 10.29 -24.92 -0.12
C ARG A 87 8.81 -24.70 -0.40
N GLU A 88 8.41 -24.98 -1.64
CA GLU A 88 7.04 -24.78 -2.13
C GLU A 88 6.00 -25.55 -1.30
N GLU A 89 6.37 -26.71 -0.74
CA GLU A 89 5.54 -27.55 0.10
C GLU A 89 5.05 -26.84 1.37
N MET A 90 5.79 -25.83 1.86
CA MET A 90 5.42 -25.07 3.06
C MET A 90 4.10 -24.30 2.90
N LYS A 91 3.74 -23.97 1.66
CA LYS A 91 2.52 -23.23 1.33
C LYS A 91 1.24 -23.92 1.81
N ARG A 92 1.23 -25.25 1.92
CA ARG A 92 0.06 -26.03 2.37
C ARG A 92 -0.29 -25.82 3.84
N TYR A 93 0.66 -25.36 4.65
CA TYR A 93 0.47 -25.12 6.08
C TYR A 93 0.00 -23.70 6.40
N MET A 94 -0.19 -22.85 5.38
CA MET A 94 -0.55 -21.45 5.54
C MET A 94 -1.95 -21.20 4.99
N GLN A 95 -2.83 -20.66 5.84
CA GLN A 95 -4.22 -20.37 5.50
C GLN A 95 -4.43 -18.88 5.31
N PHE A 96 -5.41 -18.50 4.49
CA PHE A 96 -5.87 -17.12 4.40
C PHE A 96 -7.14 -16.93 5.22
N ARG A 97 -7.32 -15.72 5.73
CA ARG A 97 -8.55 -15.29 6.38
C ARG A 97 -9.40 -14.51 5.39
N THR A 98 -10.63 -14.96 5.17
CA THR A 98 -11.63 -14.18 4.44
C THR A 98 -12.19 -13.10 5.35
N GLN A 99 -12.34 -11.89 4.83
CA GLN A 99 -13.07 -10.82 5.50
C GLN A 99 -14.25 -10.40 4.61
N PRO A 100 -15.48 -10.33 5.15
CA PRO A 100 -16.61 -9.78 4.42
C PRO A 100 -16.29 -8.37 3.94
N ARG A 101 -16.43 -8.13 2.64
CA ARG A 101 -16.33 -6.78 2.08
C ARG A 101 -17.52 -5.99 2.56
N ARG A 102 -17.29 -5.01 3.44
CA ARG A 102 -18.29 -3.99 3.76
C ARG A 102 -18.37 -3.01 2.59
N LEU A 103 -19.58 -2.56 2.28
CA LEU A 103 -19.74 -1.44 1.35
C LEU A 103 -19.01 -0.23 1.92
N PRO A 104 -18.24 0.52 1.11
CA PRO A 104 -17.64 1.76 1.55
C PRO A 104 -18.74 2.71 2.05
N THR A 105 -18.56 3.26 3.25
CA THR A 105 -19.36 4.41 3.68
C THR A 105 -18.90 5.61 2.86
N VAL A 106 -19.83 6.22 2.11
CA VAL A 106 -19.59 7.43 1.33
C VAL A 106 -20.10 8.63 2.10
N LEU A 107 -19.39 9.75 1.99
CA LEU A 107 -19.79 11.02 2.58
C LEU A 107 -20.90 11.67 1.74
N SER A 108 -21.79 12.42 2.37
CA SER A 108 -22.73 13.31 1.68
C SER A 108 -22.00 14.51 1.08
N ILE A 109 -22.68 15.25 0.20
CA ILE A 109 -22.10 16.46 -0.43
C ILE A 109 -21.79 17.51 0.64
N GLU A 110 -22.66 17.63 1.65
CA GLU A 110 -22.52 18.54 2.78
C GLU A 110 -21.32 18.16 3.65
N GLU A 111 -21.17 16.87 3.99
CA GLU A 111 -20.02 16.38 4.75
C GLU A 111 -18.71 16.63 4.00
N VAL A 112 -18.68 16.44 2.68
CA VAL A 112 -17.49 16.75 1.87
C VAL A 112 -17.16 18.24 1.90
N ALA A 113 -18.17 19.11 1.78
CA ALA A 113 -17.97 20.55 1.85
C ALA A 113 -17.39 20.98 3.21
N GLU A 114 -17.89 20.42 4.31
CA GLU A 114 -17.37 20.66 5.66
C GLU A 114 -15.91 20.19 5.80
N VAL A 115 -15.57 19.01 5.28
CA VAL A 115 -14.20 18.47 5.28
C VAL A 115 -13.24 19.38 4.51
N ILE A 116 -13.63 19.86 3.34
CA ILE A 116 -12.82 20.78 2.54
C ILE A 116 -12.67 22.13 3.26
N ALA A 117 -13.74 22.66 3.85
CA ALA A 117 -13.71 23.94 4.57
C ALA A 117 -12.78 23.87 5.80
N ALA A 118 -12.77 22.73 6.49
CA ALA A 118 -11.94 22.46 7.67
C ALA A 118 -10.46 22.15 7.37
N ALA A 119 -10.05 22.14 6.08
CA ALA A 119 -8.67 21.85 5.70
C ALA A 119 -7.67 22.79 6.41
N PRO A 120 -6.62 22.25 7.07
CA PRO A 120 -5.74 23.03 7.92
C PRO A 120 -4.75 23.89 7.12
N GLY A 121 -4.22 24.94 7.75
CA GLY A 121 -3.09 25.73 7.25
C GLY A 121 -3.48 27.00 6.49
N PRO A 122 -2.52 27.92 6.29
CA PRO A 122 -2.78 29.15 5.54
C PRO A 122 -2.91 28.87 4.04
N GLY A 123 -3.87 29.53 3.39
CA GLY A 123 -4.03 29.50 1.93
C GLY A 123 -4.84 28.32 1.40
N LEU A 124 -4.82 28.17 0.07
CA LEU A 124 -5.72 27.27 -0.66
C LEU A 124 -5.15 25.87 -0.91
N LYS A 125 -3.87 25.61 -0.60
CA LYS A 125 -3.17 24.38 -0.99
C LYS A 125 -3.91 23.09 -0.62
N TYR A 126 -4.30 22.94 0.65
CA TYR A 126 -4.95 21.71 1.11
C TYR A 126 -6.41 21.63 0.67
N ARG A 127 -7.09 22.78 0.56
CA ARG A 127 -8.42 22.87 -0.02
C ARG A 127 -8.41 22.42 -1.47
N ALA A 128 -7.51 22.97 -2.30
CA ALA A 128 -7.30 22.57 -3.68
C ALA A 128 -6.97 21.07 -3.82
N ALA A 129 -6.08 20.53 -2.97
CA ALA A 129 -5.74 19.11 -2.99
C ALA A 129 -6.96 18.21 -2.71
N LEU A 130 -7.78 18.54 -1.70
CA LEU A 130 -8.99 17.80 -1.36
C LEU A 130 -10.06 17.96 -2.44
N SER A 131 -10.26 19.18 -2.95
CA SER A 131 -11.20 19.46 -4.03
C SER A 131 -10.85 18.72 -5.31
N ILE A 132 -9.57 18.66 -5.71
CA ILE A 132 -9.12 17.85 -6.86
C ILE A 132 -9.36 16.36 -6.61
N SER A 133 -9.05 15.86 -5.40
CA SER A 133 -9.26 14.46 -5.06
C SER A 133 -10.74 14.07 -5.19
N TYR A 134 -11.63 14.92 -4.69
CA TYR A 134 -13.08 14.71 -4.76
C TYR A 134 -13.64 14.93 -6.17
N GLY A 135 -13.44 16.10 -6.76
CA GLY A 135 -14.08 16.51 -8.00
C GLY A 135 -13.52 15.83 -9.26
N ALA A 136 -12.23 15.49 -9.27
CA ALA A 136 -11.60 14.79 -10.39
C ALA A 136 -11.27 13.30 -10.08
N GLY A 137 -11.58 12.83 -8.86
CA GLY A 137 -11.39 11.43 -8.47
C GLY A 137 -9.93 10.98 -8.42
N LEU A 138 -8.99 11.89 -8.17
CA LEU A 138 -7.57 11.54 -8.04
C LEU A 138 -7.30 10.85 -6.70
N ARG A 139 -6.43 9.84 -6.75
CA ARG A 139 -5.88 9.19 -5.55
C ARG A 139 -4.91 10.13 -4.86
N ALA A 140 -4.74 9.98 -3.54
CA ALA A 140 -3.81 10.79 -2.75
C ALA A 140 -2.39 10.87 -3.37
N SER A 141 -1.84 9.76 -3.87
CA SER A 141 -0.52 9.77 -4.52
C SER A 141 -0.49 10.53 -5.85
N GLU A 142 -1.60 10.50 -6.59
CA GLU A 142 -1.74 11.23 -7.86
C GLU A 142 -1.84 12.73 -7.56
N VAL A 143 -2.65 13.14 -6.58
CA VAL A 143 -2.73 14.54 -6.12
C VAL A 143 -1.37 15.05 -5.65
N CYS A 144 -0.62 14.27 -4.86
CA CYS A 144 0.70 14.67 -4.38
C CYS A 144 1.77 14.78 -5.49
N SER A 145 1.55 14.14 -6.64
CA SER A 145 2.51 14.12 -7.75
C SER A 145 2.10 15.03 -8.91
N LEU A 146 0.91 15.63 -8.83
CA LEU A 146 0.33 16.48 -9.86
C LEU A 146 1.18 17.74 -10.06
N LYS A 147 1.46 18.08 -11.31
CA LYS A 147 2.18 19.29 -11.72
C LYS A 147 1.23 20.26 -12.41
N VAL A 148 1.64 21.53 -12.46
CA VAL A 148 0.90 22.56 -13.19
C VAL A 148 0.81 22.22 -14.68
N SER A 149 1.85 21.61 -15.25
CA SER A 149 1.88 21.15 -16.65
C SER A 149 0.82 20.11 -17.00
N ASP A 150 0.26 19.46 -15.99
CA ASP A 150 -0.68 18.36 -16.17
C ASP A 150 -2.13 18.89 -16.28
N ILE A 151 -2.32 20.19 -16.00
CA ILE A 151 -3.62 20.87 -16.09
C ILE A 151 -3.73 21.50 -17.48
N ASP A 152 -4.61 20.95 -18.30
CA ASP A 152 -4.98 21.48 -19.62
C ASP A 152 -6.28 22.29 -19.45
N SER A 153 -6.14 23.59 -19.21
CA SER A 153 -7.27 24.52 -19.06
C SER A 153 -8.06 24.72 -20.35
N ASP A 154 -7.40 24.58 -21.51
CA ASP A 154 -8.04 24.78 -22.82
C ASP A 154 -9.02 23.64 -23.12
N ARG A 155 -8.66 22.42 -22.73
CA ARG A 155 -9.47 21.21 -22.94
C ARG A 155 -10.26 20.79 -21.70
N MET A 156 -10.11 21.50 -20.58
CA MET A 156 -10.70 21.15 -19.29
C MET A 156 -10.37 19.71 -18.84
N LEU A 157 -9.08 19.35 -18.92
CA LEU A 157 -8.57 18.02 -18.57
C LEU A 157 -7.40 18.10 -17.59
N ILE A 158 -7.31 17.10 -16.71
CA ILE A 158 -6.11 16.83 -15.92
C ILE A 158 -5.48 15.54 -16.44
N HIS A 159 -4.19 15.61 -16.77
CA HIS A 159 -3.36 14.48 -17.11
C HIS A 159 -2.86 13.82 -15.83
N VAL A 160 -3.06 12.51 -15.70
CA VAL A 160 -2.59 11.72 -14.56
C VAL A 160 -1.57 10.72 -15.08
N ASP A 161 -0.30 11.06 -14.88
CA ASP A 161 0.85 10.21 -15.23
C ASP A 161 0.98 9.05 -14.22
N GLU A 162 1.36 7.87 -14.71
CA GLU A 162 1.66 6.69 -13.89
C GLU A 162 0.54 6.31 -12.89
N GLY A 163 -0.71 6.41 -13.33
CA GLY A 163 -1.86 5.91 -12.58
C GLY A 163 -1.74 4.42 -12.22
N LYS A 164 -2.66 3.90 -11.40
CA LYS A 164 -2.60 2.49 -10.92
C LYS A 164 -2.29 1.49 -12.05
N GLY A 165 -1.16 0.79 -11.91
CA GLY A 165 -0.66 -0.16 -12.90
C GLY A 165 0.25 0.44 -13.97
N GLY A 166 0.75 1.67 -13.76
CA GLY A 166 1.60 2.38 -14.72
C GLY A 166 0.83 2.86 -15.95
N LYS A 167 -0.47 3.18 -15.79
CA LYS A 167 -1.33 3.59 -16.89
C LYS A 167 -1.74 5.04 -16.74
N ASP A 168 -1.40 5.82 -17.76
CA ASP A 168 -1.81 7.21 -17.84
C ASP A 168 -3.30 7.30 -18.12
N ARG A 169 -3.93 8.35 -17.59
CA ARG A 169 -5.32 8.66 -17.90
C ARG A 169 -5.56 10.16 -17.89
N LYS A 170 -6.62 10.58 -18.56
CA LYS A 170 -7.14 11.94 -18.47
C LYS A 170 -8.42 11.91 -17.64
N VAL A 171 -8.58 12.89 -16.77
CA VAL A 171 -9.80 13.10 -15.98
C VAL A 171 -10.33 14.50 -16.24
N MET A 172 -11.64 14.69 -16.10
CA MET A 172 -12.28 15.98 -16.34
C MET A 172 -11.87 16.98 -15.26
N LEU A 173 -11.55 18.20 -15.67
CA LEU A 173 -11.42 19.36 -14.80
C LEU A 173 -12.76 20.10 -14.79
N SER A 174 -13.33 20.37 -13.62
CA SER A 174 -14.52 21.22 -13.55
C SER A 174 -14.12 22.71 -13.58
N PRO A 175 -14.98 23.61 -14.07
CA PRO A 175 -14.74 25.06 -14.02
C PRO A 175 -14.43 25.56 -12.60
N ASP A 176 -15.23 25.14 -11.61
CA ASP A 176 -15.03 25.52 -10.20
C ASP A 176 -13.66 25.08 -9.66
N LEU A 177 -13.14 23.94 -10.13
CA LEU A 177 -11.79 23.48 -9.77
C LEU A 177 -10.71 24.34 -10.44
N LEU A 178 -10.90 24.71 -11.72
CA LEU A 178 -9.96 25.58 -12.41
C LEU A 178 -9.86 26.94 -11.72
N ASP A 179 -10.99 27.54 -11.35
CA ASP A 179 -11.05 28.81 -10.64
C ASP A 179 -10.27 28.73 -9.32
N LEU A 180 -10.50 27.66 -8.54
CA LEU A 180 -9.78 27.40 -7.29
C LEU A 180 -8.27 27.23 -7.49
N LEU A 181 -7.84 26.66 -8.61
CA LEU A 181 -6.42 26.42 -8.92
C LEU A 181 -5.72 27.65 -9.51
N SER A 182 -6.48 28.60 -10.04
CA SER A 182 -6.00 29.85 -10.63
C SER A 182 -5.91 31.02 -9.64
N THR A 183 -6.41 30.83 -8.41
CA THR A 183 -6.41 31.83 -7.32
C THR A 183 -5.12 31.80 -6.52
#